data_AF-A0A537DWE0-F1
#
_entry.id   AF-A0A537DWE0-F1
#
_cell.length_a   1.000
_cell.length_b   1.000
_cell.length_c   1.000
_cell.angle_alpha   90.00
_cell.angle_beta   90.00
_cell.angle_gamma   90.00
#
_symmetry.space_group_name_H-M   'P 1'
#
loop_
_entity.id
_entity.type
_entity.pdbx_description
1 polymer ?
#
loop_
_entity_poly.entity_id
_entity_poly.type
_entity_poly.pdbx_seq_one_letter_code
_entity_poly.pdbx_strand_id
1 'polypeptide(L)'
;MSTVTRITVVHTTNMLIIYTEEKMPLRVDNSTTENLWTLMPDGTVLWLPVTQLHAGDSLLTQHGWKTVTRTEIVTGGDYSMYDISATGPYFANGYLDPPIPS
;
A
#
# COMPACT_ATOMS: atom_id res chain seq x y z
N MET A 1 12.25 16.01 0.96
CA MET A 1 11.32 16.56 -0.04
C MET A 1 11.25 15.56 -1.18
N SER A 2 10.06 15.06 -1.51
CA SER A 2 9.84 14.19 -2.67
C SER A 2 8.99 14.95 -3.69
N THR A 3 9.31 14.77 -4.97
CA THR A 3 8.63 15.43 -6.10
C THR A 3 8.04 14.36 -7.00
N VAL A 4 6.76 14.47 -7.32
CA VAL A 4 6.09 13.61 -8.31
C VAL A 4 6.67 13.90 -9.69
N THR A 5 7.07 12.85 -10.40
CA THR A 5 7.64 12.93 -11.75
C THR A 5 6.71 12.35 -12.81
N ARG A 6 5.81 11.43 -12.43
CA ARG A 6 4.82 10.81 -13.34
C ARG A 6 3.60 10.33 -12.56
N ILE A 7 2.44 10.33 -13.22
CA ILE A 7 1.22 9.67 -12.76
C ILE A 7 0.70 8.82 -13.92
N THR A 8 0.43 7.55 -13.66
CA THR A 8 -0.14 6.58 -14.62
C THR A 8 -1.52 6.16 -14.15
N VAL A 9 -2.44 5.93 -15.09
CA VAL A 9 -3.76 5.36 -14.79
C VAL A 9 -3.71 3.86 -15.06
N VAL A 10 -4.13 3.07 -14.09
CA VAL A 10 -4.22 1.61 -14.18
C VAL A 10 -5.68 1.21 -14.08
N HIS A 11 -6.14 0.42 -15.04
CA HIS A 11 -7.48 -0.15 -15.02
C HIS A 11 -7.41 -1.59 -14.52
N THR A 12 -8.14 -1.90 -13.46
CA THR A 12 -8.14 -3.23 -12.84
C THR A 12 -9.56 -3.68 -12.52
N THR A 13 -9.77 -4.99 -12.52
CA THR A 13 -11.05 -5.62 -12.19
C THR A 13 -11.10 -6.16 -10.76
N ASN A 14 -10.00 -6.02 -10.02
CA ASN A 14 -9.88 -6.39 -8.62
C ASN A 14 -9.14 -5.32 -7.82
N MET A 15 -9.25 -5.39 -6.50
CA MET A 15 -8.47 -4.56 -5.58
C MET A 15 -8.22 -5.32 -4.29
N LEU A 16 -7.20 -4.89 -3.55
CA LEU A 16 -6.94 -5.35 -2.20
C LEU A 16 -7.35 -4.26 -1.21
N ILE A 17 -8.17 -4.63 -0.23
CA ILE A 17 -8.51 -3.79 0.92
C ILE A 17 -7.70 -4.25 2.12
N ILE A 18 -6.92 -3.33 2.68
CA ILE A 18 -6.08 -3.56 3.86
C ILE A 18 -6.73 -2.83 5.03
N TYR A 19 -7.07 -3.57 6.07
CA TYR A 19 -7.61 -3.02 7.32
C TYR A 19 -6.48 -2.94 8.33
N THR A 20 -6.21 -1.75 8.86
CA THR A 20 -5.30 -1.57 10.00
C THR A 20 -6.06 -1.11 11.24
N GLU A 21 -5.35 -0.78 12.31
CA GLU A 21 -5.91 -0.08 13.48
C GLU A 21 -6.39 1.36 13.16
N GLU A 22 -6.13 1.85 11.95
CA GLU A 22 -6.71 3.10 11.46
C GLU A 22 -8.21 2.95 11.19
N LYS A 23 -8.95 4.06 11.27
CA LYS A 23 -10.41 4.06 11.09
C LYS A 23 -10.84 3.76 9.65
N MET A 24 -10.00 4.08 8.68
CA MET A 24 -10.30 3.92 7.26
C MET A 24 -9.41 2.83 6.66
N PRO A 25 -9.98 1.85 5.94
CA PRO A 25 -9.17 0.86 5.26
C PRO A 25 -8.45 1.49 4.06
N LEU A 26 -7.24 1.01 3.81
CA LEU A 26 -6.50 1.34 2.60
C LEU A 26 -6.97 0.46 1.45
N ARG A 27 -7.15 1.05 0.27
CA ARG A 27 -7.49 0.33 -0.96
C ARG A 27 -6.35 0.51 -1.94
N VAL A 28 -5.82 -0.59 -2.46
CA VAL A 28 -4.70 -0.62 -3.40
C VAL A 28 -5.00 -1.61 -4.53
N ASP A 29 -4.23 -1.52 -5.60
CA ASP A 29 -4.25 -2.56 -6.62
C ASP A 29 -3.79 -3.90 -6.03
N ASN A 30 -4.43 -4.99 -6.43
CA ASN A 30 -4.09 -6.33 -5.97
C ASN A 30 -2.88 -6.88 -6.76
N SER A 31 -1.72 -6.23 -6.61
CA SER A 31 -0.51 -6.51 -7.39
C SER A 31 0.63 -7.06 -6.52
N THR A 32 1.49 -7.88 -7.13
CA THR A 32 2.76 -8.35 -6.52
C THR A 32 3.88 -7.32 -6.60
N THR A 33 3.67 -6.22 -7.31
CA THR A 33 4.65 -5.15 -7.50
C THR A 33 4.33 -3.90 -6.70
N GLU A 34 3.08 -3.75 -6.26
CA GLU A 34 2.66 -2.75 -5.27
C GLU A 34 3.24 -3.13 -3.90
N ASN A 35 4.07 -2.26 -3.33
CA ASN A 35 4.79 -2.52 -2.08
C ASN A 35 4.49 -1.44 -1.03
N LEU A 36 4.43 -1.83 0.24
CA LEU A 36 4.33 -0.88 1.36
C LEU A 36 5.47 -1.09 2.36
N TRP A 37 5.89 -0.01 3.02
CA TRP A 37 6.91 -0.08 4.06
C TRP A 37 6.36 -0.76 5.31
N THR A 38 6.87 -1.96 5.57
CA THR A 38 6.27 -2.93 6.47
C THR A 38 7.26 -3.35 7.55
N LEU A 39 6.80 -3.40 8.79
CA LEU A 39 7.44 -4.01 9.95
C LEU A 39 6.75 -5.36 10.21
N MET A 40 7.50 -6.44 10.04
CA MET A 40 7.05 -7.80 10.31
C MET A 40 7.06 -8.12 11.82
N PRO A 41 6.30 -9.11 12.29
CA PRO A 41 6.25 -9.50 13.71
C PRO A 41 7.59 -9.91 14.32
N ASP A 42 8.55 -10.36 13.50
CA ASP A 42 9.91 -10.72 13.93
C ASP A 42 10.86 -9.52 14.06
N GLY A 43 10.38 -8.30 13.76
CA GLY A 43 11.14 -7.07 13.80
C GLY A 43 11.79 -6.67 12.47
N THR A 44 11.69 -7.49 11.42
CA THR A 44 12.22 -7.18 10.09
C THR A 44 11.45 -6.02 9.47
N VAL A 45 12.16 -5.06 8.86
CA VAL A 45 11.55 -3.93 8.14
C VAL A 45 11.96 -3.97 6.68
N LEU A 46 10.98 -3.95 5.77
CA LEU A 46 11.18 -4.05 4.33
C LEU A 46 10.04 -3.43 3.52
N TRP A 47 10.29 -3.19 2.24
CA TRP A 47 9.22 -3.03 1.25
C TRP A 47 8.63 -4.41 0.97
N LEU A 48 7.38 -4.61 1.36
CA LEU A 48 6.69 -5.88 1.20
C LEU A 48 5.55 -5.73 0.17
N PRO A 49 5.42 -6.67 -0.79
CA PRO A 49 4.29 -6.66 -1.69
C PRO A 49 2.97 -6.72 -0.92
N VAL A 50 1.98 -5.93 -1.32
CA VAL A 50 0.68 -5.87 -0.61
C VAL A 50 -0.04 -7.21 -0.58
N THR A 51 0.21 -8.05 -1.59
CA THR A 51 -0.29 -9.44 -1.70
C THR A 51 0.34 -10.42 -0.70
N GLN A 52 1.44 -10.03 -0.04
CA GLN A 52 2.11 -10.81 1.00
C GLN A 52 1.81 -10.31 2.43
N LEU A 53 0.99 -9.26 2.57
CA LEU A 53 0.62 -8.74 3.88
C LEU A 53 -0.27 -9.72 4.63
N HIS A 54 0.02 -9.88 5.92
CA HIS A 54 -0.71 -10.73 6.84
C HIS A 54 -1.14 -9.94 8.09
N ALA A 55 -2.16 -10.44 8.77
CA ALA A 55 -2.56 -9.88 10.05
C ALA A 55 -1.41 -10.01 11.06
N GLY A 56 -1.09 -8.93 11.77
CA GLY A 56 0.05 -8.82 12.67
C GLY A 56 1.25 -8.05 12.10
N ASP A 57 1.36 -7.94 10.77
CA ASP A 57 2.30 -7.00 10.15
C ASP A 57 1.92 -5.56 10.51
N SER A 58 2.87 -4.62 10.46
CA SER A 58 2.60 -3.21 10.71
C SER A 58 3.07 -2.34 9.55
N LEU A 59 2.21 -1.43 9.09
CA LEU A 59 2.51 -0.50 8.02
C LEU A 59 2.92 0.86 8.59
N LEU A 60 3.93 1.50 8.00
CA LEU A 60 4.31 2.84 8.43
C LEU A 60 3.31 3.87 7.89
N THR A 61 2.67 4.59 8.81
CA THR A 61 1.75 5.69 8.50
C THR A 61 2.31 7.03 8.97
N GLN A 62 1.65 8.13 8.59
CA GLN A 62 1.94 9.46 9.13
C GLN A 62 1.75 9.56 10.65
N HIS A 63 0.98 8.64 11.25
CA HIS A 63 0.75 8.55 12.70
C HIS A 63 1.59 7.44 13.38
N GLY A 64 2.62 6.94 12.70
CA GLY A 64 3.47 5.84 13.16
C GLY A 64 3.04 4.47 12.63
N TRP A 65 3.58 3.41 13.20
CA TRP A 65 3.28 2.03 12.80
C TRP A 65 1.85 1.65 13.18
N LYS A 66 1.13 1.04 12.23
CA LYS A 66 -0.25 0.57 12.42
C LYS A 66 -0.38 -0.88 12.03
N THR A 67 -0.87 -1.69 12.96
CA THR A 67 -0.98 -3.13 12.74
C THR A 67 -2.09 -3.45 11.76
N VAL A 68 -1.78 -4.29 10.77
CA VAL A 68 -2.73 -4.91 9.85
C VAL A 68 -3.57 -5.92 10.63
N THR A 69 -4.89 -5.76 10.57
CA THR A 69 -5.84 -6.64 11.26
C THR A 69 -6.40 -7.71 10.34
N ARG A 70 -6.59 -7.39 9.05
CA ARG A 70 -6.96 -8.32 7.98
C ARG A 70 -6.78 -7.69 6.60
N THR A 71 -6.83 -8.52 5.58
CA THR A 71 -6.89 -8.13 4.16
C THR A 71 -8.09 -8.78 3.48
N GLU A 72 -8.59 -8.15 2.42
CA GLU A 72 -9.75 -8.62 1.65
C GLU A 72 -9.54 -8.33 0.17
N ILE A 73 -9.73 -9.33 -0.69
CA ILE A 73 -9.70 -9.15 -2.14
C ILE A 73 -11.14 -8.93 -2.61
N VAL A 74 -11.35 -7.84 -3.33
CA VAL A 74 -12.63 -7.56 -4.00
C VAL A 74 -12.44 -7.77 -5.49
N THR A 75 -13.32 -8.54 -6.13
CA THR A 75 -13.28 -8.86 -7.57
C THR A 75 -14.57 -8.46 -8.26
N GLY A 76 -14.52 -8.37 -9.60
CA GLY A 76 -15.69 -8.10 -10.43
C GLY A 76 -16.11 -6.63 -10.50
N GLY A 77 -15.22 -5.72 -10.11
CA GLY A 77 -15.40 -4.28 -10.31
C GLY A 77 -14.75 -3.77 -11.59
N ASP A 78 -14.92 -2.48 -11.85
CA ASP A 78 -14.13 -1.71 -12.82
C ASP A 78 -13.54 -0.52 -12.06
N TYR A 79 -12.25 -0.61 -11.76
CA TYR A 79 -11.55 0.34 -10.92
C TYR A 79 -10.45 1.04 -11.73
N SER A 80 -10.41 2.37 -11.62
CA SER A 80 -9.26 3.17 -12.03
C SER A 80 -8.41 3.47 -10.80
N MET A 81 -7.21 2.90 -10.77
CA MET A 81 -6.17 3.16 -9.79
C MET A 81 -5.12 4.10 -10.40
N TYR A 82 -4.37 4.78 -9.54
CA TYR A 82 -3.31 5.69 -9.95
C TYR A 82 -2.00 5.24 -9.37
N ASP A 83 -1.00 5.18 -10.23
CA ASP A 83 0.36 4.81 -9.87
C ASP A 83 1.27 6.03 -10.04
N ILE A 84 2.05 6.33 -9.00
CA ILE A 84 2.80 7.58 -8.87
C ILE A 84 4.28 7.26 -8.86
N SER A 85 5.03 7.89 -9.76
CA SER A 85 6.50 7.89 -9.70
C SER A 85 6.97 9.20 -9.07
N ALA A 86 7.94 9.11 -8.16
CA ALA A 86 8.47 10.26 -7.43
C ALA A 86 9.99 10.18 -7.24
N THR A 87 10.61 11.28 -6.77
CA THR A 87 12.06 11.34 -6.51
C THR A 87 12.48 10.66 -5.20
N GLY A 88 11.54 10.32 -4.32
CA GLY A 88 11.76 9.60 -3.07
C GLY A 88 10.43 9.09 -2.48
N PRO A 89 10.46 8.28 -1.41
CA PRO A 89 9.25 7.79 -0.76
C PRO A 89 8.29 8.94 -0.38
N TYR A 90 7.00 8.67 -0.44
CA TYR A 90 5.95 9.63 -0.16
C TYR A 90 4.80 8.95 0.60
N PHE A 91 3.91 9.75 1.19
CA PHE A 91 2.72 9.20 1.86
C PHE A 91 1.51 9.28 0.92
N ALA A 92 0.95 8.13 0.57
CA ALA A 92 -0.31 8.01 -0.15
C ALA A 92 -1.40 7.49 0.80
N ASN A 93 -2.53 8.21 0.88
CA ASN A 93 -3.61 7.91 1.83
C ASN A 93 -3.13 7.68 3.28
N GLY A 94 -2.03 8.34 3.66
CA GLY A 94 -1.44 8.24 5.00
C GLY A 94 -0.40 7.13 5.19
N TYR A 95 -0.13 6.28 4.19
CA TYR A 95 0.83 5.15 4.24
C TYR A 95 2.08 5.43 3.43
N LEU A 96 3.24 4.99 3.91
CA LEU A 96 4.52 5.22 3.22
C LEU A 96 4.66 4.30 2.01
N ASP A 97 4.84 4.92 0.85
CA ASP A 97 4.86 4.34 -0.48
C ASP A 97 6.24 4.54 -1.13
N PRO A 98 6.75 3.60 -1.95
CA PRO A 98 8.05 3.74 -2.57
C PRO A 98 8.00 4.77 -3.72
N PRO A 99 9.15 5.33 -4.14
CA PRO A 99 9.21 6.28 -5.25
C PRO A 99 8.96 5.66 -6.62
N ILE A 100 9.01 4.33 -6.70
CA ILE A 100 8.92 3.58 -7.95
C ILE A 100 7.51 3.08 -8.14
N PRO A 101 7.03 3.08 -9.39
CA PRO A 101 5.70 2.61 -9.71
C PRO A 101 5.54 1.13 -9.44
N SER A 102 4.31 0.75 -9.13
CA SER A 102 3.84 -0.62 -8.97
C SER A 102 3.60 -1.29 -10.31
#